data_AF-M0EIA8-F1
#
_entry.id   AF-M0EIA8-F1
#
_cell.length_a   1.000
_cell.length_b   1.000
_cell.length_c   1.000
_cell.angle_alpha   90.00
_cell.angle_beta   90.00
_cell.angle_gamma   90.00
#
_symmetry.space_group_name_H-M   'P 1'
#
loop_
_entity.id
_entity.type
_entity.pdbx_description
1 polymer ?
#
loop_
_entity_poly.entity_id
_entity_poly.type
_entity_poly.pdbx_seq_one_letter_code
_entity_poly.pdbx_strand_id
1 'polypeptide(L)'
;MGTQGPRGESAELEELLAEVPDGVWQYLALGVALLVGVALLGQSLVFGVAALAVLLAAVTVVSAVEIVDAYDKEALTVFGEYRKLLQPGVHIIPPFVSRTYAFDMRTQTIDVPSQSAITRDNSPVTADAVVYIKVMDAKKAFLEVDDYKNAVSNLAQTTLRAVIGDMELDDTLSQRELINDRINEELDEPTDEWGIRVEAVEVREVSPSQEVQRAMEQQTGAERRRRAMILEAQGERRSAVEQ
;
A
#
# COMPACT_ATOMS: atom_id res chain seq x y z
N MET A 1 -34.42 -52.79 -1.41
CA MET A 1 -33.78 -52.58 -2.73
C MET A 1 -33.66 -51.06 -2.93
N GLY A 2 -32.66 -50.43 -2.31
CA GLY A 2 -32.44 -48.99 -2.37
C GLY A 2 -31.18 -48.73 -3.18
N THR A 3 -31.32 -48.20 -4.38
CA THR A 3 -30.21 -47.86 -5.27
C THR A 3 -29.51 -46.61 -4.75
N GLN A 4 -28.31 -46.76 -4.17
CA GLN A 4 -27.37 -45.65 -3.99
C GLN A 4 -26.87 -45.23 -5.37
N GLY A 5 -27.31 -44.06 -5.83
CA GLY A 5 -26.71 -43.39 -6.99
C GLY A 5 -25.42 -42.65 -6.59
N PRO A 6 -24.47 -42.44 -7.51
CA PRO A 6 -23.18 -41.85 -7.20
C PRO A 6 -23.37 -40.34 -6.95
N ARG A 7 -23.15 -39.90 -5.69
CA ARG A 7 -23.22 -38.49 -5.29
C ARG A 7 -21.84 -37.86 -5.01
N GLY A 8 -20.75 -38.57 -5.32
CA GLY A 8 -19.38 -38.12 -5.06
C GLY A 8 -18.77 -37.28 -6.19
N GLU A 9 -18.92 -37.71 -7.45
CA GLU A 9 -18.22 -37.10 -8.60
C GLU A 9 -18.66 -35.65 -8.92
N SER A 10 -19.91 -35.27 -8.64
CA SER A 10 -20.38 -33.91 -8.93
C SER A 10 -19.82 -32.85 -8.00
N ALA A 11 -19.48 -33.22 -6.76
CA ALA A 11 -18.94 -32.29 -5.77
C ALA A 11 -17.44 -32.01 -6.00
N GLU A 12 -16.69 -33.03 -6.41
CA GLU A 12 -15.26 -32.90 -6.75
C GLU A 12 -15.02 -32.04 -8.01
N LEU A 13 -15.99 -32.01 -8.93
CA LEU A 13 -15.91 -31.19 -10.15
C LEU A 13 -16.20 -29.70 -9.90
N GLU A 14 -17.05 -29.35 -8.95
CA GLU A 14 -17.31 -27.95 -8.58
C GLU A 14 -16.12 -27.33 -7.82
N GLU A 15 -15.46 -28.12 -6.96
CA GLU A 15 -14.31 -27.66 -6.18
C GLU A 15 -13.08 -27.40 -7.07
N LEU A 16 -12.86 -28.23 -8.09
CA LEU A 16 -11.78 -28.03 -9.09
C LEU A 16 -12.04 -26.87 -10.05
N LEU A 17 -13.30 -26.49 -10.29
CA LEU A 17 -13.65 -25.35 -11.16
C LEU A 17 -13.56 -24.00 -10.43
N ALA A 18 -13.63 -23.99 -9.09
CA ALA A 18 -13.52 -22.79 -8.27
C ALA A 18 -12.07 -22.31 -8.07
N GLU A 19 -11.08 -23.16 -8.35
CA GLU A 19 -9.65 -22.87 -8.17
C GLU A 19 -8.99 -22.28 -9.44
N VAL A 20 -9.78 -22.02 -10.47
CA VAL A 20 -9.33 -21.49 -11.76
C VAL A 20 -9.34 -19.94 -11.74
N PRO A 21 -8.18 -19.26 -11.87
CA PRO A 21 -8.11 -17.80 -11.89
C PRO A 21 -8.99 -17.18 -13.00
N ASP A 22 -9.65 -16.04 -12.74
CA ASP A 22 -10.63 -15.41 -13.66
C ASP A 22 -10.10 -15.17 -15.10
N GLY A 23 -8.79 -14.99 -15.27
CA GLY A 23 -8.14 -14.86 -16.59
C GLY A 23 -8.07 -16.17 -17.39
N VAL A 24 -8.08 -17.34 -16.74
CA VAL A 24 -8.04 -18.65 -17.41
C VAL A 24 -9.34 -18.94 -18.13
N TRP A 25 -10.47 -18.43 -17.64
CA TRP A 25 -11.76 -18.51 -18.35
C TRP A 25 -11.72 -17.76 -19.69
N GLN A 26 -10.96 -16.66 -19.79
CA GLN A 26 -10.76 -15.95 -21.06
C GLN A 26 -9.94 -16.78 -22.04
N TYR A 27 -8.88 -17.47 -21.58
CA TYR A 27 -8.06 -18.35 -22.42
C TYR A 27 -8.77 -19.65 -22.82
N LEU A 28 -9.58 -20.23 -21.93
CA LEU A 28 -10.45 -21.37 -22.22
C LEU A 28 -11.54 -20.99 -23.23
N ALA A 29 -12.17 -19.84 -23.07
CA ALA A 29 -13.13 -19.32 -24.03
C ALA A 29 -12.48 -19.06 -25.41
N LEU A 30 -11.26 -18.51 -25.43
CA LEU A 30 -10.46 -18.35 -26.65
C LEU A 30 -10.12 -19.69 -27.31
N GLY A 31 -9.75 -20.70 -26.53
CA GLY A 31 -9.42 -22.04 -27.02
C GLY A 31 -10.62 -22.78 -27.60
N VAL A 32 -11.78 -22.71 -26.92
CA VAL A 32 -13.05 -23.26 -27.41
C VAL A 32 -13.51 -22.53 -28.66
N ALA A 33 -13.38 -21.20 -28.70
CA ALA A 33 -13.73 -20.40 -29.88
C ALA A 33 -12.82 -20.69 -31.08
N LEU A 34 -11.53 -20.94 -30.87
CA LEU A 34 -10.60 -21.36 -31.92
C LEU A 34 -10.97 -22.74 -32.47
N LEU A 35 -11.30 -23.71 -31.61
CA LEU A 35 -11.74 -25.05 -32.01
C LEU A 35 -13.06 -25.03 -32.80
N VAL A 36 -14.02 -24.21 -32.38
CA VAL A 36 -15.30 -24.00 -33.08
C VAL A 36 -15.07 -23.31 -34.43
N GLY A 37 -14.18 -22.31 -34.49
CA GLY A 37 -13.79 -21.65 -35.74
C GLY A 37 -13.12 -22.59 -36.73
N VAL A 38 -12.23 -23.48 -36.26
CA VAL A 38 -11.58 -24.52 -37.07
C VAL A 38 -12.58 -25.58 -37.54
N ALA A 39 -13.53 -25.97 -36.69
CA ALA A 39 -14.58 -26.93 -37.07
C ALA A 39 -15.55 -26.37 -38.14
N LEU A 40 -15.85 -25.06 -38.11
CA LEU A 40 -16.72 -24.37 -39.08
C LEU A 40 -16.04 -24.13 -40.43
N LEU A 41 -14.70 -24.03 -40.48
CA LEU A 41 -13.93 -23.94 -41.72
C LEU A 41 -14.11 -25.18 -42.62
N GLY A 42 -14.56 -26.31 -42.08
CA GLY A 42 -14.77 -27.56 -42.80
C GLY A 42 -16.02 -27.62 -43.70
N GLN A 43 -16.99 -26.70 -43.58
CA GLN A 43 -18.28 -26.83 -44.28
C GLN A 43 -18.64 -25.70 -45.25
N SER A 44 -18.26 -24.44 -45.00
CA SER A 44 -18.24 -23.38 -46.02
C SER A 44 -17.41 -22.17 -45.59
N LEU A 45 -16.69 -21.57 -46.53
CA LEU A 45 -15.87 -20.37 -46.31
C LEU A 45 -16.69 -19.18 -45.76
N VAL A 46 -17.98 -19.12 -46.09
CA VAL A 46 -18.92 -18.08 -45.63
C VAL A 46 -19.23 -18.21 -44.15
N PHE A 47 -19.45 -19.42 -43.63
CA PHE A 47 -19.70 -19.63 -42.19
C PHE A 47 -18.47 -19.32 -41.33
N GLY A 48 -17.27 -19.65 -41.82
CA GLY A 48 -16.02 -19.29 -41.13
C GLY A 48 -15.80 -17.78 -41.01
N VAL A 49 -16.03 -17.03 -42.09
CA VAL A 49 -15.91 -15.56 -42.09
C VAL A 49 -16.99 -14.92 -41.21
N ALA A 50 -18.23 -15.42 -41.26
CA ALA A 50 -19.31 -14.92 -40.42
C ALA A 50 -19.04 -15.16 -38.93
N ALA A 51 -18.55 -16.34 -38.55
CA ALA A 51 -18.17 -16.66 -37.18
C ALA A 51 -17.03 -15.77 -36.68
N LEU A 52 -16.01 -15.51 -37.51
CA LEU A 52 -14.89 -14.62 -37.17
C LEU A 52 -15.35 -13.17 -36.99
N ALA A 53 -16.25 -12.68 -37.85
CA ALA A 53 -16.78 -11.33 -37.74
C ALA A 53 -17.63 -11.13 -36.47
N VAL A 54 -18.46 -12.13 -36.12
CA VAL A 54 -19.25 -12.12 -34.88
C VAL A 54 -18.32 -12.16 -33.65
N LEU A 55 -17.27 -12.97 -33.70
CA LEU A 55 -16.29 -13.05 -32.61
C LEU A 55 -15.55 -11.73 -32.44
N LEU A 56 -15.11 -11.10 -33.54
CA LEU A 56 -14.43 -9.82 -33.50
C LEU A 56 -15.35 -8.71 -32.95
N ALA A 57 -16.62 -8.70 -33.35
CA ALA A 57 -17.62 -7.78 -32.83
C ALA A 57 -17.93 -8.02 -31.34
N ALA A 58 -17.95 -9.27 -30.88
CA ALA A 58 -18.13 -9.58 -29.46
C ALA A 58 -16.94 -9.09 -28.62
N VAL A 59 -15.70 -9.33 -29.10
CA VAL A 59 -14.48 -8.87 -28.43
C VAL A 59 -14.41 -7.34 -28.37
N THR A 60 -14.78 -6.64 -29.44
CA THR A 60 -14.78 -5.17 -29.46
C THR A 60 -15.79 -4.58 -28.48
N VAL A 61 -16.97 -5.19 -28.32
CA VAL A 61 -18.00 -4.71 -27.37
C VAL A 61 -17.56 -4.95 -25.93
N VAL A 62 -17.04 -6.14 -25.61
CA VAL A 62 -16.60 -6.45 -24.23
C VAL A 62 -15.41 -5.59 -23.84
N SER A 63 -14.42 -5.42 -24.72
CA SER A 63 -13.25 -4.57 -24.46
C SER A 63 -13.54 -3.06 -24.44
N ALA A 64 -14.73 -2.64 -24.87
CA ALA A 64 -15.13 -1.24 -24.82
C ALA A 64 -15.78 -0.86 -23.49
N VAL A 65 -16.20 -1.82 -22.67
CA VAL A 65 -16.89 -1.55 -21.40
C VAL A 65 -15.90 -1.64 -20.25
N GLU A 66 -15.64 -0.51 -19.61
CA GLU A 66 -14.86 -0.42 -18.39
C GLU A 66 -15.80 -0.15 -17.20
N ILE A 67 -15.58 -0.84 -16.09
CA ILE A 67 -16.36 -0.68 -14.86
C ILE A 67 -15.41 -0.18 -13.78
N VAL A 68 -15.64 1.06 -13.33
CA VAL A 68 -14.84 1.69 -12.27
C VAL A 68 -15.53 1.51 -10.92
N ASP A 69 -14.79 1.04 -9.93
CA ASP A 69 -15.27 0.82 -8.57
C ASP A 69 -15.68 2.12 -7.86
N ALA A 70 -16.53 2.01 -6.83
CA ALA A 70 -17.07 3.15 -6.07
C ALA A 70 -16.00 3.97 -5.33
N TYR A 71 -14.89 3.34 -4.93
CA TYR A 71 -13.80 3.96 -4.19
C TYR A 71 -12.62 4.38 -5.09
N ASP A 72 -12.66 4.03 -6.38
CA ASP A 72 -11.58 4.30 -7.32
C ASP A 72 -11.92 5.44 -8.28
N LYS A 73 -10.88 6.08 -8.78
CA LYS A 73 -10.95 6.91 -9.99
C LYS A 73 -9.86 6.46 -10.95
N GLU A 74 -10.21 6.38 -12.22
CA GLU A 74 -9.28 5.90 -13.23
C GLU A 74 -8.86 7.02 -14.19
N ALA A 75 -7.56 7.14 -14.43
CA ALA A 75 -7.04 8.00 -15.48
C ALA A 75 -7.10 7.27 -16.83
N LEU A 76 -7.93 7.75 -17.76
CA LEU A 76 -8.02 7.21 -19.11
C LEU A 76 -6.99 7.87 -20.02
N THR A 77 -6.12 7.03 -20.59
CA THR A 77 -5.22 7.41 -21.68
C THR A 77 -5.65 6.77 -22.99
N VAL A 78 -5.53 7.51 -24.09
CA VAL A 78 -5.84 7.01 -25.44
C VAL A 78 -4.69 7.39 -26.35
N PHE A 79 -4.10 6.40 -27.04
CA PHE A 79 -2.85 6.60 -27.82
C PHE A 79 -1.71 7.27 -27.03
N GLY A 80 -1.69 7.11 -25.71
CA GLY A 80 -0.69 7.73 -24.81
C GLY A 80 -1.00 9.16 -24.38
N GLU A 81 -2.11 9.76 -24.85
CA GLU A 81 -2.56 11.08 -24.39
C GLU A 81 -3.59 10.92 -23.26
N TYR A 82 -3.43 11.71 -22.18
CA TYR A 82 -4.44 11.81 -21.13
C TYR A 82 -5.74 12.41 -21.69
N ARG A 83 -6.85 11.67 -21.58
CA ARG A 83 -8.16 12.11 -22.09
C ARG A 83 -9.06 12.68 -21.01
N LYS A 84 -9.31 11.89 -19.96
CA LYS A 84 -10.25 12.25 -18.88
C LYS A 84 -10.03 11.36 -17.67
N LEU A 85 -10.58 11.80 -16.54
CA LEU A 85 -10.75 10.98 -15.35
C LEU A 85 -12.11 10.28 -15.41
N LEU A 86 -12.13 8.96 -15.26
CA LEU A 86 -13.34 8.18 -15.13
C LEU A 86 -13.80 8.22 -13.67
N GLN A 87 -15.09 8.50 -13.49
CA GLN A 87 -15.74 8.44 -12.19
C GLN A 87 -16.25 7.02 -11.94
N PRO A 88 -16.64 6.66 -10.70
CA PRO A 88 -17.28 5.39 -10.44
C PRO A 88 -18.48 5.10 -11.35
N GLY A 89 -18.55 3.88 -11.86
CA GLY A 89 -19.62 3.43 -12.75
C GLY A 89 -19.13 2.94 -14.11
N VAL A 90 -20.10 2.65 -14.98
CA VAL A 90 -19.85 2.03 -16.28
C VAL A 90 -19.50 3.07 -17.34
N HIS A 91 -18.36 2.89 -17.98
CA HIS A 91 -17.86 3.79 -19.02
C HIS A 91 -17.59 3.02 -20.31
N ILE A 92 -17.91 3.65 -21.45
CA ILE A 92 -17.55 3.14 -22.76
C ILE A 92 -16.25 3.82 -23.20
N ILE A 93 -15.21 3.02 -23.40
CA ILE A 93 -13.88 3.45 -23.83
C ILE A 93 -13.54 2.87 -25.22
N PRO A 94 -12.73 3.56 -26.04
CA PRO A 94 -12.33 3.05 -27.34
C PRO A 94 -11.49 1.77 -27.19
N PRO A 95 -11.95 0.61 -27.69
CA PRO A 95 -11.25 -0.66 -27.47
C PRO A 95 -9.87 -0.66 -28.16
N PHE A 96 -8.93 -1.45 -27.63
CA PHE A 96 -7.55 -1.66 -28.11
C PHE A 96 -6.57 -0.49 -27.97
N VAL A 97 -7.03 0.76 -27.90
CA VAL A 97 -6.17 1.96 -27.90
C VAL A 97 -6.20 2.72 -26.58
N SER A 98 -7.04 2.29 -25.65
CA SER A 98 -7.17 2.85 -24.31
C SER A 98 -6.37 2.08 -23.27
N ARG A 99 -5.87 2.80 -22.25
CA ARG A 99 -5.41 2.23 -20.98
C ARG A 99 -5.95 3.05 -19.82
N THR A 100 -6.39 2.35 -18.79
CA THR A 100 -6.91 2.90 -17.53
C THR A 100 -5.91 2.65 -16.41
N TYR A 101 -5.79 3.60 -15.50
CA TYR A 101 -4.93 3.52 -14.32
C TYR A 101 -5.76 3.87 -13.09
N ALA A 102 -5.98 2.90 -12.21
CA ALA A 102 -6.82 3.06 -11.03
C ALA A 102 -6.07 3.72 -9.87
N PHE A 103 -6.74 4.67 -9.23
CA PHE A 103 -6.30 5.35 -8.03
C PHE A 103 -7.36 5.21 -6.94
N ASP A 104 -6.99 4.56 -5.84
CA ASP A 104 -7.84 4.42 -4.67
C ASP A 104 -7.91 5.74 -3.90
N MET A 105 -9.14 6.24 -3.76
CA MET A 105 -9.43 7.52 -3.11
C MET A 105 -9.59 7.37 -1.59
N ARG A 106 -9.47 6.15 -1.04
CA ARG A 106 -9.48 5.88 0.40
C ARG A 106 -8.12 6.20 1.03
N THR A 107 -8.11 6.28 2.35
CA THR A 107 -6.87 6.34 3.12
C THR A 107 -6.08 5.06 2.91
N GLN A 108 -4.84 5.21 2.49
CA GLN A 108 -3.89 4.14 2.25
C GLN A 108 -2.71 4.29 3.22
N THR A 109 -2.18 3.16 3.65
CA THR A 109 -1.05 3.10 4.56
C THR A 109 0.22 2.77 3.79
N ILE A 110 1.25 3.59 3.95
CA ILE A 110 2.56 3.41 3.33
C ILE A 110 3.59 3.18 4.43
N ASP A 111 4.27 2.05 4.38
CA ASP A 111 5.37 1.75 5.29
C ASP A 111 6.64 2.51 4.85
N VAL A 112 7.27 3.18 5.81
CA VAL A 112 8.58 3.81 5.64
C VAL A 112 9.62 2.83 6.16
N PRO A 113 10.53 2.32 5.31
CA PRO A 113 11.52 1.35 5.74
C PRO A 113 12.47 1.96 6.76
N SER A 114 12.96 1.15 7.71
CA SER A 114 13.82 1.60 8.80
C SER A 114 15.08 2.32 8.29
N GLN A 115 15.33 3.52 8.82
CA GLN A 115 16.47 4.35 8.47
C GLN A 115 17.42 4.49 9.67
N SER A 116 18.72 4.43 9.39
CA SER A 116 19.75 4.81 10.37
C SER A 116 20.08 6.30 10.22
N ALA A 117 20.08 7.00 11.35
CA ALA A 117 20.45 8.40 11.47
C ALA A 117 21.31 8.62 12.71
N ILE A 118 22.03 9.74 12.76
CA ILE A 118 22.81 10.17 13.93
C ILE A 118 22.12 11.41 14.47
N THR A 119 21.77 11.39 15.76
CA THR A 119 21.15 12.52 16.45
C THR A 119 22.13 13.68 16.64
N ARG A 120 21.61 14.84 17.06
CA ARG A 120 22.40 16.06 17.31
C ARG A 120 23.52 15.86 18.34
N ASP A 121 23.34 14.96 19.30
CA ASP A 121 24.31 14.58 20.34
C ASP A 121 25.21 13.41 19.91
N ASN A 122 25.29 13.12 18.60
CA ASN A 122 26.17 12.12 18.01
C ASN A 122 25.86 10.67 18.47
N SER A 123 24.58 10.38 18.72
CA SER A 123 24.11 9.03 19.06
C SER A 123 23.50 8.37 17.82
N PRO A 124 23.97 7.19 17.38
CA PRO A 124 23.36 6.45 16.28
C PRO A 124 22.01 5.85 16.71
N VAL A 125 20.97 6.13 15.95
CA VAL A 125 19.60 5.62 16.14
C VAL A 125 19.05 5.04 14.84
N THR A 126 18.12 4.10 14.98
CA THR A 126 17.33 3.55 13.88
C THR A 126 15.88 3.88 14.14
N ALA A 127 15.19 4.40 13.13
CA ALA A 127 13.77 4.73 13.22
C ALA A 127 13.00 4.24 12.00
N ASP A 128 11.75 3.84 12.21
CA ASP A 128 10.79 3.49 11.17
C ASP A 128 9.44 4.17 11.44
N ALA A 129 8.66 4.35 10.38
CA ALA A 129 7.40 5.09 10.46
C ALA A 129 6.38 4.52 9.48
N VAL A 130 5.13 4.93 9.68
CA VAL A 130 4.02 4.67 8.77
C VAL A 130 3.38 6.00 8.40
N VAL A 131 3.10 6.19 7.12
CA VAL A 131 2.41 7.38 6.60
C VAL A 131 1.03 6.97 6.11
N TYR A 132 0.01 7.68 6.59
CA TYR A 132 -1.36 7.57 6.09
C TYR A 132 -1.57 8.65 5.04
N ILE A 133 -1.83 8.24 3.81
CA ILE A 133 -2.06 9.14 2.69
C ILE A 133 -3.44 8.93 2.09
N LYS A 134 -3.95 9.97 1.44
CA LYS A 134 -5.17 9.91 0.67
C LYS A 134 -5.02 10.66 -0.63
N VAL A 135 -5.37 10.02 -1.74
CA VAL A 135 -5.38 10.66 -3.05
C VAL A 135 -6.56 11.63 -3.11
N MET A 136 -6.29 12.92 -3.24
CA MET A 136 -7.31 13.95 -3.37
C MET A 136 -7.61 14.25 -4.85
N ASP A 137 -6.58 14.28 -5.69
CA ASP A 137 -6.68 14.50 -7.13
C ASP A 137 -5.91 13.42 -7.91
N ALA A 138 -6.65 12.42 -8.40
CA ALA A 138 -6.11 11.33 -9.20
C ALA A 138 -5.52 11.80 -10.55
N LYS A 139 -5.92 12.98 -11.08
CA LYS A 139 -5.30 13.52 -12.29
C LYS A 139 -3.88 13.99 -12.01
N LYS A 140 -3.68 14.75 -10.92
CA LYS A 140 -2.34 15.18 -10.50
C LYS A 140 -1.46 13.98 -10.17
N ALA A 141 -2.00 13.02 -9.41
CA ALA A 141 -1.26 11.81 -9.04
C ALA A 141 -0.81 10.97 -10.25
N PHE A 142 -1.52 11.07 -11.39
CA PHE A 142 -1.13 10.39 -12.63
C PHE A 142 -0.12 11.17 -13.49
N LEU A 143 -0.16 12.50 -13.47
CA LEU A 143 0.62 13.34 -14.38
C LEU A 143 1.91 13.89 -13.76
N GLU A 144 1.89 14.16 -12.45
CA GLU A 144 2.99 14.85 -11.75
C GLU A 144 3.99 13.88 -11.10
N VAL A 145 3.58 12.63 -10.87
CA VAL A 145 4.41 11.60 -10.22
C VAL A 145 4.20 10.24 -10.87
N ASP A 146 5.29 9.49 -11.06
CA ASP A 146 5.26 8.15 -11.68
C ASP A 146 4.64 7.12 -10.72
N ASP A 147 5.31 6.89 -9.58
CA ASP A 147 4.78 6.08 -8.49
C ASP A 147 4.72 6.91 -7.21
N TYR A 148 3.52 7.37 -6.89
CA TYR A 148 3.31 8.21 -5.72
C TYR A 148 3.60 7.51 -4.40
N LYS A 149 3.37 6.19 -4.30
CA LYS A 149 3.60 5.45 -3.05
C LYS A 149 5.09 5.40 -2.75
N ASN A 150 5.88 5.10 -3.77
CA ASN A 150 7.33 5.09 -3.68
C ASN A 150 7.90 6.50 -3.49
N ALA A 151 7.37 7.52 -4.18
CA ALA A 151 7.80 8.91 -4.01
C ALA A 151 7.57 9.41 -2.57
N VAL A 152 6.37 9.20 -2.02
CA VAL A 152 6.04 9.55 -0.63
C VAL A 152 6.92 8.77 0.35
N SER A 153 7.11 7.46 0.16
CA SER A 153 7.98 6.66 1.04
C SER A 153 9.43 7.16 1.03
N ASN A 154 9.97 7.52 -0.13
CA ASN A 154 11.33 8.04 -0.26
C ASN A 154 11.48 9.43 0.37
N LEU A 155 10.48 10.29 0.19
CA LEU A 155 10.45 11.60 0.82
C LEU A 155 10.39 11.45 2.35
N ALA A 156 9.49 10.61 2.86
CA ALA A 156 9.36 10.31 4.28
C ALA A 156 10.65 9.74 4.89
N GLN A 157 11.40 8.89 4.17
CA GLN A 157 12.71 8.41 4.63
C GLN A 157 13.72 9.57 4.79
N THR A 158 13.74 10.50 3.85
CA THR A 158 14.64 11.67 3.90
C THR A 158 14.25 12.61 5.03
N THR A 159 12.96 12.92 5.17
CA THR A 159 12.43 13.76 6.24
C THR A 159 12.65 13.14 7.62
N LEU A 160 12.38 11.85 7.77
CA LEU A 160 12.62 11.11 9.02
C LEU A 160 14.11 11.21 9.43
N ARG A 161 15.03 11.02 8.49
CA ARG A 161 16.47 11.16 8.75
C ARG A 161 16.84 12.58 9.18
N ALA A 162 16.28 13.60 8.54
CA ALA A 162 16.56 15.00 8.86
C ALA A 162 16.02 15.38 10.26
N VAL A 163 14.75 15.09 10.54
CA VAL A 163 14.11 15.41 11.83
C VAL A 163 14.84 14.73 12.99
N ILE A 164 15.21 13.46 12.85
CA ILE A 164 15.99 12.74 13.86
C ILE A 164 17.39 13.34 14.05
N GLY A 165 18.02 13.80 12.96
CA GLY A 165 19.33 14.45 13.02
C GLY A 165 19.33 15.78 13.77
N ASP A 166 18.21 16.50 13.76
CA ASP A 166 18.08 17.80 14.43
C ASP A 166 17.70 17.68 15.92
N MET A 167 17.35 16.48 16.38
CA MET A 167 16.92 16.19 17.76
C MET A 167 18.03 15.52 18.57
N GLU A 168 17.99 15.68 19.89
CA GLU A 168 18.83 14.91 20.81
C GLU A 168 18.23 13.53 21.07
N LEU A 169 19.08 12.56 21.44
CA LEU A 169 18.64 11.19 21.72
C LEU A 169 17.44 11.12 22.67
N ASP A 170 17.46 11.86 23.78
CA ASP A 170 16.36 11.84 24.75
C ASP A 170 15.04 12.36 24.16
N ASP A 171 15.10 13.41 23.35
CA ASP A 171 13.94 13.97 22.65
C ASP A 171 13.37 12.96 21.65
N THR A 172 14.22 12.24 20.92
CA THR A 172 13.77 11.23 19.95
C THR A 172 13.04 10.05 20.61
N LEU A 173 13.32 9.78 21.88
CA LEU A 173 12.70 8.69 22.65
C LEU A 173 11.44 9.14 23.41
N SER A 174 11.37 10.41 23.81
CA SER A 174 10.31 10.93 24.68
C SER A 174 9.24 11.74 23.95
N GLN A 175 9.58 12.40 22.84
CA GLN A 175 8.71 13.37 22.16
C GLN A 175 8.20 12.86 20.80
N ARG A 176 7.51 11.70 20.79
CA ARG A 176 7.00 11.10 19.53
C ARG A 176 6.01 11.99 18.77
N GLU A 177 5.13 12.68 19.49
CA GLU A 177 4.15 13.60 18.90
C GLU A 177 4.84 14.74 18.13
N LEU A 178 5.90 15.31 18.70
CA LEU A 178 6.70 16.36 18.04
C LEU A 178 7.36 15.86 16.75
N ILE A 179 7.83 14.61 16.72
CA ILE A 179 8.42 14.00 15.52
C ILE A 179 7.34 13.81 14.46
N ASN A 180 6.19 13.26 14.83
CA ASN A 180 5.06 13.05 13.93
C ASN A 180 4.62 14.37 13.28
N ASP A 181 4.47 15.44 14.07
CA ASP A 181 4.04 16.76 13.60
C ASP A 181 5.06 17.38 12.63
N ARG A 182 6.36 17.33 12.97
CA ARG A 182 7.42 17.84 12.09
C ARG A 182 7.50 17.10 10.76
N ILE A 183 7.37 15.77 10.79
CA ILE A 183 7.39 14.99 9.56
C ILE A 183 6.13 15.29 8.74
N ASN A 184 4.96 15.44 9.37
CA ASN A 184 3.73 15.81 8.68
C ASN A 184 3.87 17.16 7.94
N GLU A 185 4.36 18.19 8.63
CA GLU A 185 4.56 19.53 8.06
C GLU A 185 5.51 19.52 6.86
N GLU A 186 6.64 18.83 6.96
CA GLU A 186 7.64 18.73 5.88
C GLU A 186 7.18 17.86 4.70
N LEU A 187 6.20 16.96 4.90
CA LEU A 187 5.64 16.14 3.82
C LEU A 187 4.46 16.81 3.12
N ASP A 188 3.70 17.70 3.77
CA ASP A 188 2.45 18.25 3.24
C ASP A 188 2.68 19.06 1.95
N GLU A 189 3.60 20.02 1.97
CA GLU A 189 3.88 20.92 0.83
C GLU A 189 4.24 20.18 -0.49
N PRO A 190 5.23 19.27 -0.52
CA PRO A 190 5.57 18.54 -1.75
C PRO A 190 4.51 17.49 -2.15
N THR A 191 3.78 16.89 -1.21
CA THR A 191 2.78 15.86 -1.56
C THR A 191 1.50 16.46 -2.13
N ASP A 192 1.17 17.69 -1.75
CA ASP A 192 0.04 18.45 -2.31
C ASP A 192 0.23 18.79 -3.80
N GLU A 193 1.47 18.98 -4.26
CA GLU A 193 1.79 19.15 -5.69
C GLU A 193 1.38 17.91 -6.50
N TRP A 194 1.57 16.72 -5.93
CA TRP A 194 1.17 15.44 -6.51
C TRP A 194 -0.33 15.13 -6.35
N GLY A 195 -1.09 15.99 -5.65
CA GLY A 195 -2.51 15.78 -5.39
C GLY A 195 -2.80 14.74 -4.31
N ILE A 196 -1.85 14.54 -3.39
CA ILE A 196 -1.91 13.54 -2.32
C ILE A 196 -1.86 14.29 -1.00
N ARG A 197 -2.79 13.97 -0.11
CA ARG A 197 -2.81 14.51 1.23
C ARG A 197 -2.21 13.51 2.20
N VAL A 198 -1.31 13.97 3.06
CA VAL A 198 -0.85 13.20 4.22
C VAL A 198 -1.83 13.43 5.38
N GLU A 199 -2.56 12.40 5.78
CA GLU A 199 -3.54 12.50 6.88
C GLU A 199 -2.86 12.38 8.24
N ALA A 200 -1.86 11.52 8.37
CA ALA A 200 -1.09 11.33 9.60
C ALA A 200 0.25 10.65 9.32
N VAL A 201 1.23 10.89 10.18
CA VAL A 201 2.50 10.17 10.22
C VAL A 201 2.65 9.60 11.61
N GLU A 202 3.00 8.32 11.70
CA GLU A 202 3.18 7.62 12.97
C GLU A 202 4.54 6.94 13.00
N VAL A 203 5.44 7.42 13.86
CA VAL A 203 6.71 6.75 14.14
C VAL A 203 6.45 5.47 14.93
N ARG A 204 6.84 4.32 14.39
CA ARG A 204 6.60 3.01 15.01
C ARG A 204 7.61 2.77 16.13
N GLU A 205 8.89 2.77 15.79
CA GLU A 205 9.99 2.52 16.70
C GLU A 205 11.12 3.52 16.47
N VAL A 206 11.72 3.97 17.59
CA VAL A 206 13.01 4.68 17.58
C VAL A 206 13.90 3.93 18.56
N SER A 207 14.96 3.33 18.04
CA SER A 207 15.85 2.46 18.81
C SER A 207 17.30 2.91 18.65
N PRO A 208 17.99 3.27 19.74
CA PRO A 208 19.42 3.56 19.69
C PRO A 208 20.22 2.30 19.33
N SER A 209 21.46 2.49 18.88
CA SER A 209 22.36 1.35 18.67
C SER A 209 22.54 0.53 19.96
N GLN A 210 22.83 -0.76 19.81
CA GLN A 210 22.99 -1.66 20.97
C GLN A 210 24.07 -1.18 21.95
N GLU A 211 25.11 -0.50 21.46
CA GLU A 211 26.18 0.03 22.31
C GLU A 211 25.67 1.19 23.18
N VAL A 212 24.93 2.13 22.60
CA VAL A 212 24.32 3.26 23.31
C VAL A 212 23.27 2.76 24.30
N GLN A 213 22.42 1.83 23.87
CA GLN A 213 21.39 1.24 24.73
C GLN A 213 21.99 0.58 25.98
N ARG A 214 23.05 -0.23 25.82
CA ARG A 214 23.77 -0.84 26.96
C ARG A 214 24.40 0.20 27.89
N ALA A 215 24.95 1.28 27.35
CA ALA A 215 25.51 2.36 28.17
C ALA A 215 24.42 3.07 28.99
N MET A 216 23.27 3.36 28.37
CA MET A 216 22.10 3.94 29.03
C MET A 216 21.53 3.02 30.11
N GLU A 217 21.43 1.72 29.86
CA GLU A 217 20.98 0.74 30.85
C GLU A 217 21.91 0.69 32.08
N GLN A 218 23.23 0.71 31.86
CA GLN A 218 24.22 0.73 32.94
C GLN A 218 24.13 2.03 33.74
N GLN A 219 24.06 3.18 33.07
CA GLN A 219 23.93 4.49 33.71
C GLN A 219 22.63 4.61 34.49
N THR A 220 21.50 4.25 33.87
CA THR A 220 20.17 4.28 34.50
C THR A 220 20.09 3.30 35.66
N GLY A 221 20.68 2.12 35.52
CA GLY A 221 20.79 1.14 36.61
C GLY A 221 21.62 1.65 37.78
N ALA A 222 22.75 2.32 37.54
CA ALA A 222 23.57 2.94 38.57
C ALA A 222 22.84 4.07 39.30
N GLU A 223 22.17 4.95 38.56
CA GLU A 223 21.39 6.06 39.13
C GLU A 223 20.19 5.56 39.93
N ARG A 224 19.46 4.54 39.42
CA ARG A 224 18.37 3.89 40.16
C ARG A 224 18.85 3.27 41.47
N ARG A 225 19.99 2.56 41.47
CA ARG A 225 20.60 1.99 42.69
C ARG A 225 20.98 3.08 43.69
N ARG A 226 21.58 4.18 43.22
CA ARG A 226 21.93 5.32 44.06
C ARG A 226 20.69 5.94 44.70
N ARG A 227 19.63 6.17 43.92
CA ARG A 227 18.36 6.73 44.42
C ARG A 227 17.71 5.79 45.44
N ALA A 228 17.71 4.49 45.19
CA ALA A 228 17.19 3.49 46.13
C ALA A 228 17.94 3.53 47.47
N MET A 229 19.28 3.55 47.45
CA MET A 229 20.10 3.64 48.66
C MET A 229 19.85 4.92 49.47
N ILE A 230 19.66 6.06 48.79
CA ILE A 230 19.33 7.33 49.44
C ILE A 230 17.94 7.26 50.08
N LEU A 231 16.94 6.72 49.35
CA LEU A 231 15.58 6.58 49.85
C LEU A 231 15.51 5.63 51.06
N GLU A 232 16.26 4.53 51.03
CA GLU A 232 16.37 3.57 52.14
C GLU A 232 16.99 4.22 53.38
N ALA A 233 18.15 4.88 53.24
CA ALA A 233 18.80 5.59 54.34
C ALA A 233 17.93 6.73 54.92
N GLN A 234 17.14 7.42 54.09
CA GLN A 234 16.16 8.41 54.54
C GLN A 234 14.95 7.78 55.25
N GLY A 235 14.53 6.59 54.81
CA GLY A 235 13.47 5.80 55.45
C GLY A 235 13.91 5.33 56.84
N GLU A 236 15.11 4.75 56.96
CA GLU A 236 15.71 4.35 58.24
C GLU A 236 15.81 5.52 59.22
N ARG A 237 16.29 6.69 58.76
CA ARG A 237 16.36 7.90 59.58
C ARG A 237 15.01 8.37 60.09
N ARG A 238 13.97 8.36 59.24
CA ARG A 238 12.62 8.79 59.64
C ARG A 238 12.01 7.84 60.66
N SER A 239 12.10 6.53 60.42
CA SER A 239 11.60 5.49 61.34
C SER A 239 12.27 5.54 62.71
N ALA A 240 13.55 5.94 62.79
CA ALA A 240 14.28 6.09 64.05
C ALA A 240 13.92 7.34 64.87
N VAL A 241 13.29 8.36 64.25
CA VAL A 241 12.89 9.61 64.91
C VAL A 241 11.42 9.60 65.32
N GLU A 242 10.58 8.80 64.64
CA GLU A 242 9.14 8.66 64.93
C GLU A 242 8.81 7.54 65.95
N GLN A 243 9.83 6.91 66.56
CA GLN A 243 9.70 6.01 67.72
C GLN A 243 10.01 6.74 69.03
#